data_AF-A0A6L7ZW90-F1
#
_entry.id   AF-A0A6L7ZW90-F1
#
_cell.length_a   1.000
_cell.length_b   1.000
_cell.length_c   1.000
_cell.angle_alpha   90.00
_cell.angle_beta   90.00
_cell.angle_gamma   90.00
#
_symmetry.space_group_name_H-M   'P 1'
#
loop_
_entity.id
_entity.type
_entity.pdbx_description
1 polymer ?
#
loop_
_entity_poly.entity_id
_entity_poly.type
_entity_poly.pdbx_seq_one_letter_code
_entity_poly.pdbx_strand_id
1 'polypeptide(L)'
;MAKRNGSTAAARNQLVAALDIGTSKVTCIIAQLLPAGQLRVVGIGKRDMKGMERGSIVNMDAARDSIANTVHIAENMTGETVKSV
;
A
#
# COMPACT_ATOMS: atom_id res chain seq x y z
N MET A 1 2.02 16.02 -32.21
CA MET A 1 1.97 16.66 -30.88
C MET A 1 2.11 15.53 -29.85
N ALA A 2 3.26 15.51 -29.16
CA ALA A 2 3.73 14.65 -28.04
C ALA A 2 3.53 13.11 -28.10
N LYS A 3 4.54 12.40 -28.61
CA LYS A 3 4.87 11.00 -28.23
C LYS A 3 5.37 10.98 -26.78
N ARG A 4 4.73 10.25 -25.87
CA ARG A 4 5.39 9.75 -24.63
C ARG A 4 5.93 8.35 -24.91
N ASN A 5 7.20 8.27 -25.32
CA ASN A 5 7.98 7.04 -25.24
C ASN A 5 8.70 7.02 -23.88
N GLY A 6 8.45 5.98 -23.08
CA GLY A 6 9.12 5.74 -21.81
C GLY A 6 9.33 4.24 -21.57
N SER A 7 10.41 3.73 -22.15
CA SER A 7 11.18 2.51 -21.79
C SER A 7 10.49 1.15 -21.66
N THR A 8 10.89 0.23 -22.54
CA THR A 8 10.98 -1.22 -22.34
C THR A 8 11.67 -1.59 -21.01
N ALA A 9 10.93 -2.21 -20.10
CA ALA A 9 11.45 -3.10 -19.07
C ALA A 9 10.40 -4.19 -18.87
N ALA A 10 10.79 -5.46 -19.02
CA ALA A 10 9.96 -6.66 -18.92
C ALA A 10 8.79 -6.49 -17.94
N ALA A 11 7.55 -6.72 -18.41
CA ALA A 11 6.29 -6.70 -17.67
C ALA A 11 6.47 -6.49 -16.17
N ARG A 12 6.74 -5.23 -15.77
CA ARG A 12 6.95 -4.91 -14.35
C ARG A 12 5.65 -5.28 -13.69
N ASN A 13 5.72 -6.22 -12.74
CA ASN A 13 4.58 -6.66 -11.97
C ASN A 13 3.85 -5.41 -11.46
N GLN A 14 2.72 -5.06 -12.10
CA GLN A 14 2.06 -3.78 -11.84
C GLN A 14 1.32 -3.95 -10.53
N LEU A 15 2.03 -3.72 -9.43
CA LEU A 15 1.45 -3.70 -8.10
C LEU A 15 0.78 -2.35 -7.86
N VAL A 16 -0.46 -2.41 -7.42
CA VAL A 16 -1.23 -1.29 -6.93
C VAL A 16 -1.43 -1.52 -5.44
N ALA A 17 -1.07 -0.54 -4.62
CA ALA A 17 -1.30 -0.58 -3.19
C ALA A 17 -2.36 0.46 -2.82
N ALA A 18 -3.15 0.15 -1.81
CA ALA A 18 -4.12 1.06 -1.21
C ALA A 18 -3.95 1.02 0.32
N LEU A 19 -3.88 2.19 0.93
CA LEU A 19 -3.76 2.36 2.37
C LEU A 19 -4.97 3.10 2.91
N ASP A 20 -5.67 2.47 3.85
CA ASP A 20 -6.78 3.07 4.60
C ASP A 20 -6.32 3.35 6.04
N ILE A 21 -6.39 4.62 6.46
CA ILE A 21 -5.96 5.08 7.77
C ILE A 21 -7.18 5.58 8.54
N GLY A 22 -7.75 4.70 9.34
CA GLY A 22 -8.79 5.04 10.32
C GLY A 22 -8.19 5.44 11.67
N THR A 23 -9.00 6.09 12.50
CA THR A 23 -8.60 6.41 13.89
C THR A 23 -8.38 5.16 14.73
N SER A 24 -9.11 4.07 14.46
CA SER A 24 -9.01 2.82 15.23
C SER A 24 -8.14 1.76 14.54
N LYS A 25 -8.05 1.79 13.20
CA LYS A 25 -7.39 0.74 12.42
C LYS A 25 -6.70 1.32 11.21
N VAL A 26 -5.63 0.67 10.80
CA VAL A 26 -4.94 0.91 9.54
C VAL A 26 -4.94 -0.38 8.74
N THR A 27 -5.22 -0.29 7.44
CA THR A 27 -5.28 -1.44 6.52
C THR A 27 -4.51 -1.11 5.24
N CYS A 28 -3.69 -2.03 4.77
CA CYS A 28 -3.00 -1.95 3.49
C CYS A 28 -3.43 -3.14 2.62
N ILE A 29 -3.77 -2.90 1.36
CA ILE A 29 -4.08 -3.94 0.38
C ILE A 29 -3.15 -3.74 -0.80
N ILE A 30 -2.51 -4.81 -1.24
CA ILE A 30 -1.68 -4.84 -2.46
C ILE A 30 -2.36 -5.77 -3.46
N ALA A 31 -2.57 -5.26 -4.67
CA ALA A 31 -3.15 -5.98 -5.78
C ALA A 31 -2.23 -5.98 -7.00
N GLN A 32 -2.20 -7.11 -7.69
CA GLN A 32 -1.54 -7.27 -8.98
C GLN A 32 -2.54 -6.94 -10.09
N LEU A 33 -2.16 -6.04 -11.01
CA LEU A 33 -2.91 -5.79 -12.23
C LEU A 33 -2.63 -6.89 -13.25
N LEU A 34 -3.66 -7.67 -13.53
CA LEU A 34 -3.68 -8.72 -14.54
C LEU A 34 -4.05 -8.14 -15.92
N PRO A 35 -3.85 -8.91 -17.01
CA PRO A 35 -4.36 -8.55 -18.32
C PRO A 35 -5.85 -8.23 -18.29
N ALA A 36 -6.29 -7.39 -19.23
CA ALA A 36 -7.68 -6.91 -19.32
C ALA A 36 -8.18 -6.10 -18.10
N GLY A 37 -7.28 -5.56 -17.28
CA GLY A 37 -7.64 -4.60 -16.22
C GLY A 37 -8.15 -5.23 -14.93
N GLN A 38 -8.06 -6.55 -14.78
CA GLN A 38 -8.48 -7.24 -13.56
C GLN A 38 -7.45 -7.05 -12.46
N LEU A 39 -7.92 -6.86 -11.22
CA LEU A 39 -7.06 -6.80 -10.04
C LEU A 39 -7.17 -8.09 -9.24
N ARG A 40 -6.02 -8.65 -8.87
CA ARG A 40 -5.93 -9.77 -7.93
C ARG A 40 -5.25 -9.31 -6.66
N VAL A 41 -5.92 -9.42 -5.52
CA VAL A 41 -5.30 -9.13 -4.21
C VAL A 41 -4.23 -10.18 -3.93
N VAL A 42 -3.02 -9.71 -3.62
CA VAL A 42 -1.83 -10.54 -3.37
C VAL A 42 -1.21 -10.28 -2.00
N GLY A 43 -1.56 -9.18 -1.33
CA GLY A 43 -1.12 -8.89 0.04
C GLY A 43 -2.13 -8.07 0.82
N ILE A 44 -2.27 -8.36 2.11
CA ILE A 44 -3.18 -7.63 3.02
C ILE A 44 -2.47 -7.44 4.37
N GLY A 45 -2.32 -6.19 4.78
CA GLY A 45 -1.88 -5.80 6.12
C GLY A 45 -3.02 -5.17 6.88
N LYS A 46 -3.17 -5.49 8.17
CA LYS A 46 -4.13 -4.81 9.04
C LYS A 46 -3.59 -4.75 10.46
N ARG A 47 -3.69 -3.59 11.10
CA ARG A 47 -3.37 -3.41 12.52
C ARG A 47 -4.31 -2.40 13.18
N ASP A 48 -4.32 -2.43 14.51
CA ASP A 48 -4.91 -1.35 15.29
C ASP A 48 -4.05 -0.09 15.14
N MET A 49 -4.71 1.06 15.05
CA MET A 49 -4.02 2.35 14.90
C MET A 49 -3.61 2.89 16.26
N LYS A 50 -2.35 3.33 16.37
CA LYS A 50 -1.84 4.09 17.51
C LYS A 50 -1.43 5.48 17.03
N GLY A 51 -1.60 6.48 17.90
CA GLY A 51 -1.22 7.86 17.60
C GLY A 51 -2.24 8.66 16.78
N MET A 52 -3.46 8.14 16.60
CA MET A 52 -4.61 8.87 16.05
C MET A 52 -5.73 8.95 17.09
N GLU A 53 -6.34 10.11 17.22
CA GLU A 53 -7.59 10.31 17.98
C GLU A 53 -8.51 11.29 17.24
N ARG A 54 -9.80 10.94 17.10
CA ARG A 54 -10.82 11.78 16.45
C ARG A 54 -10.38 12.37 15.10
N GLY A 55 -9.71 11.55 14.27
CA GLY A 55 -9.19 11.96 12.97
C GLY A 55 -7.94 12.84 12.99
N SER A 56 -7.36 13.10 14.16
CA SER A 56 -6.13 13.90 14.32
C SER A 56 -4.95 13.02 14.73
N ILE A 57 -3.76 13.33 14.22
CA ILE A 57 -2.51 12.71 14.68
C ILE A 57 -2.17 13.31 16.05
N VAL A 58 -2.24 12.50 17.10
CA VAL A 58 -1.86 12.88 18.47
C VAL A 58 -0.47 12.39 18.87
N ASN A 59 0.06 11.40 18.14
CA ASN A 59 1.45 10.94 18.28
C ASN A 59 1.98 10.49 16.91
N MET A 60 2.92 11.25 16.36
CA MET A 60 3.46 11.02 15.01
C MET A 60 4.28 9.73 14.91
N ASP A 61 5.13 9.43 15.90
CA ASP A 61 5.96 8.22 15.87
C ASP A 61 5.10 6.96 15.96
N ALA A 62 4.11 6.95 16.86
CA ALA A 62 3.18 5.84 16.98
C ALA A 62 2.33 5.65 15.71
N ALA A 63 1.93 6.75 15.05
CA ALA A 63 1.21 6.71 13.78
C ALA A 63 2.09 6.16 12.65
N ARG A 64 3.33 6.66 12.55
CA ARG A 64 4.34 6.20 11.59
C ARG A 64 4.57 4.70 11.75
N ASP A 65 4.79 4.22 12.96
CA ASP A 65 5.03 2.81 13.24
C ASP A 65 3.82 1.94 12.90
N SER A 66 2.61 2.40 13.23
CA SER A 66 1.36 1.67 12.90
C SER A 66 1.19 1.52 11.40
N ILE A 67 1.44 2.59 10.64
CA ILE A 67 1.34 2.60 9.17
C ILE A 67 2.44 1.73 8.56
N ALA A 68 3.71 1.96 8.92
CA ALA A 68 4.85 1.24 8.36
C ALA A 68 4.76 -0.27 8.61
N ASN A 69 4.38 -0.68 9.82
CA ASN A 69 4.18 -2.10 10.14
C ASN A 69 3.03 -2.72 9.36
N THR A 70 1.99 -1.96 9.03
CA THR A 70 0.85 -2.46 8.26
C THR A 70 1.23 -2.64 6.79
N VAL A 71 1.94 -1.68 6.20
CA VAL A 71 2.49 -1.81 4.86
C VAL A 71 3.44 -3.01 4.78
N HIS A 72 4.35 -3.12 5.76
CA HIS A 72 5.31 -4.23 5.81
C HIS A 72 4.64 -5.61 5.87
N ILE A 73 3.53 -5.77 6.60
CA ILE A 73 2.76 -7.04 6.59
C ILE A 73 2.26 -7.35 5.17
N ALA A 74 1.68 -6.36 4.48
CA ALA A 74 1.17 -6.57 3.14
C ALA A 74 2.29 -6.93 2.15
N GLU A 75 3.43 -6.26 2.23
CA GLU A 75 4.62 -6.54 1.40
C GLU A 75 5.23 -7.91 1.69
N ASN A 76 5.26 -8.35 2.94
CA ASN A 76 5.76 -9.68 3.29
C ASN A 76 4.91 -10.80 2.68
N MET A 77 3.61 -10.57 2.45
CA MET A 77 2.76 -11.55 1.76
C MET A 77 3.03 -11.63 0.26
N THR A 78 3.52 -10.55 -0.35
CA THR A 78 3.85 -10.50 -1.79
C THR A 78 5.30 -10.85 -2.07
N GLY A 79 6.19 -10.71 -1.08
CA GLY A 79 7.64 -10.77 -1.28
C GLY A 79 8.19 -9.58 -2.08
N GLU A 80 7.40 -8.52 -2.24
CA GLU A 80 7.73 -7.34 -3.03
C GLU A 80 7.48 -6.05 -2.24
N THR A 81 8.39 -5.09 -2.36
CA THR A 81 8.24 -3.74 -1.78
C THR A 81 7.46 -2.83 -2.73
N VAL A 82 6.44 -2.15 -2.21
CA VAL A 82 5.67 -1.16 -2.96
C VAL A 82 6.32 0.22 -2.86
N LYS A 83 6.26 0.99 -3.95
CA LYS A 83 6.93 2.31 -4.02
C LYS A 83 5.99 3.48 -3.74
N SER A 84 4.69 3.26 -3.81
CA SER A 84 3.65 4.27 -3.68
C SER A 84 2.33 3.63 -3.27
N VAL A 85 1.50 4.40 -2.57
CA VAL A 85 0.11 4.09 -2.17
C VAL A 85 -0.81 5.22 -2.58
#